data_AF-A0A1V2UYQ9-F1
#
_entry.id   AF-A0A1V2UYQ9-F1
#
_cell.length_a   1.000
_cell.length_b   1.000
_cell.length_c   1.000
_cell.angle_alpha   90.00
_cell.angle_beta   90.00
_cell.angle_gamma   90.00
#
_symmetry.space_group_name_H-M   'P 1'
#
loop_
_entity.id
_entity.type
_entity.pdbx_description
1 polymer ?
#
loop_
_entity_poly.entity_id
_entity_poly.type
_entity_poly.pdbx_seq_one_letter_code
_entity_poly.pdbx_strand_id
1 'polypeptide(L)'
;MRRILIAIAGLAVIAAIVFFSYQHIKQQQAKDSSEMFDVVMSEKMSELYEQAQDWSKPVQLDIHDKRLAGHYKQVSEFLLNYWVQNVNARNEYLRELKAAKWDTFLNVDRLDIDKKQKYTETEKMLADVRKASDKYQSEYESIHKTFLAKIQELSVDADTRQLLEMKLGTQQKADQDHAIFVIELQILDDAEEMFKLLKNYSWQKKDHMILFHENAQVKKFNELYQHVLKLNAKIESIKKKNVAALENELEE
;
A
#
# COMPACT_ATOMS: atom_id res chain seq x y z
N MET A 1 4.60 13.44 -25.59
CA MET A 1 5.39 13.17 -24.37
C MET A 1 4.44 12.69 -23.29
N ARG A 2 4.68 11.50 -22.74
CA ARG A 2 3.79 10.87 -21.74
C ARG A 2 3.65 11.81 -20.54
N ARG A 3 2.41 12.20 -20.21
CA ARG A 3 2.07 12.76 -18.90
C ARG A 3 2.45 11.68 -17.89
N ILE A 4 3.58 11.82 -17.21
CA ILE A 4 3.96 10.90 -16.15
C ILE A 4 3.21 11.40 -14.91
N LEU A 5 1.96 10.95 -14.82
CA LEU A 5 1.24 10.91 -13.56
C LEU A 5 2.16 10.17 -12.60
N ILE A 6 2.54 10.77 -11.48
CA ILE A 6 3.00 9.96 -10.35
C ILE A 6 1.77 9.14 -10.00
N ALA A 7 1.73 7.92 -10.50
CA ALA A 7 0.60 7.04 -10.33
C ALA A 7 0.46 6.84 -8.82
N ILE A 8 -0.59 7.43 -8.24
CA ILE A 8 -1.13 7.00 -6.95
C ILE A 8 -1.71 5.63 -7.26
N ALA A 9 -0.83 4.65 -7.34
CA ALA A 9 -1.17 3.33 -7.80
C ALA A 9 -1.85 2.65 -6.62
N GLY A 10 -3.18 2.51 -6.71
CA GLY A 10 -3.99 1.76 -5.75
C GLY A 10 -3.36 0.40 -5.46
N LEU A 11 -3.42 -0.01 -4.20
CA LEU A 11 -2.89 -1.30 -3.80
C LEU A 11 -3.89 -2.38 -4.22
N ALA A 12 -3.51 -3.15 -5.22
CA ALA A 12 -3.99 -4.52 -5.38
C ALA A 12 -2.86 -5.39 -4.84
N VAL A 13 -3.08 -6.00 -3.67
CA VAL A 13 -2.93 -7.43 -3.38
C VAL A 13 -2.54 -7.62 -1.91
N ILE A 14 -3.55 -7.69 -1.04
CA ILE A 14 -3.43 -8.26 0.31
C ILE A 14 -3.89 -9.74 0.33
N ALA A 15 -4.51 -10.23 -0.76
CA ALA A 15 -5.29 -11.46 -0.69
C ALA A 15 -4.51 -12.78 -0.83
N ALA A 16 -3.44 -12.83 -1.63
CA ALA A 16 -2.81 -14.10 -2.01
C ALA A 16 -2.04 -14.79 -0.85
N ILE A 17 -1.38 -14.01 0.03
CA ILE A 17 -0.41 -14.56 0.98
C ILE A 17 -1.07 -15.41 2.09
N VAL A 18 -2.33 -15.13 2.43
CA VAL A 18 -3.00 -15.83 3.54
C VAL A 18 -3.66 -17.14 3.10
N PHE A 19 -4.03 -17.28 1.83
CA PHE A 19 -4.58 -18.51 1.26
C PHE A 19 -3.51 -19.61 1.11
N PHE A 20 -2.34 -19.28 0.54
CA PHE A 20 -1.21 -20.22 0.35
C PHE A 20 -0.78 -20.96 1.62
N SER A 21 -0.86 -20.32 2.78
CA SER A 21 -0.40 -20.90 4.06
C SER A 21 -1.48 -21.71 4.78
N TYR A 22 -2.76 -21.62 4.37
CA TYR A 22 -3.83 -22.44 4.94
C TYR A 22 -3.96 -23.81 4.27
N GLN A 23 -3.65 -23.90 2.97
CA GLN A 23 -3.60 -25.19 2.25
C GLN A 23 -2.63 -26.20 2.88
N HIS A 24 -1.60 -25.74 3.60
CA HIS A 24 -0.67 -26.58 4.36
C HIS A 24 -1.25 -27.14 5.68
N ILE A 25 -2.20 -26.45 6.31
CA ILE A 25 -2.86 -26.91 7.55
C ILE A 25 -3.89 -28.00 7.23
N LYS A 26 -4.39 -28.01 5.99
CA LYS A 26 -5.37 -28.95 5.45
C LYS A 26 -4.93 -30.42 5.50
N GLN A 27 -3.68 -30.72 5.85
CA GLN A 27 -3.23 -32.10 6.02
C GLN A 27 -3.72 -32.78 7.31
N GLN A 28 -4.31 -32.07 8.28
CA GLN A 28 -4.82 -32.69 9.51
C GLN A 28 -6.19 -32.13 9.98
N GLN A 29 -7.24 -32.91 9.67
CA GLN A 29 -8.53 -33.07 10.37
C GLN A 29 -9.69 -32.08 10.13
N ALA A 30 -10.90 -32.68 10.01
CA ALA A 30 -12.27 -32.15 9.92
C ALA A 30 -12.79 -31.68 8.53
N LYS A 31 -13.45 -32.59 7.80
CA LYS A 31 -13.84 -32.47 6.38
C LYS A 31 -14.99 -31.51 6.04
N ASP A 32 -15.86 -31.10 6.96
CA ASP A 32 -17.04 -30.31 6.55
C ASP A 32 -16.91 -28.80 6.86
N SER A 33 -16.22 -28.41 7.93
CA SER A 33 -16.07 -26.99 8.33
C SER A 33 -14.80 -26.35 7.79
N SER A 34 -13.75 -27.13 7.50
CA SER A 34 -12.52 -26.62 6.86
C SER A 34 -12.74 -26.27 5.39
N GLU A 35 -13.50 -27.08 4.63
CA GLU A 35 -13.83 -26.77 3.24
C GLU A 35 -14.72 -25.53 3.13
N MET A 36 -15.68 -25.36 4.03
CA MET A 36 -16.54 -24.18 4.07
C MET A 36 -15.79 -22.92 4.50
N PHE A 37 -14.78 -23.05 5.38
CA PHE A 37 -13.88 -21.95 5.73
C PHE A 37 -13.15 -21.41 4.51
N ASP A 38 -12.55 -22.28 3.69
CA ASP A 38 -11.84 -21.87 2.48
C ASP A 38 -12.76 -21.12 1.51
N VAL A 39 -13.95 -21.67 1.25
CA VAL A 39 -14.95 -21.04 0.37
C VAL A 39 -15.34 -19.65 0.88
N VAL A 40 -15.69 -19.53 2.16
CA VAL A 40 -16.10 -18.25 2.76
C VAL A 40 -14.96 -17.24 2.71
N MET A 41 -13.73 -17.65 3.05
CA MET A 41 -12.57 -16.76 3.03
C MET A 41 -12.28 -16.28 1.61
N SER A 42 -12.30 -17.15 0.61
CA SER A 42 -12.10 -16.76 -0.79
C SER A 42 -13.18 -15.79 -1.29
N GLU A 43 -14.45 -16.05 -1.00
CA GLU A 43 -15.55 -15.14 -1.37
C GLU A 43 -15.40 -13.77 -0.70
N LYS A 44 -15.14 -13.73 0.60
CA LYS A 44 -14.95 -12.48 1.35
C LYS A 44 -13.72 -11.71 0.90
N MET A 45 -12.68 -12.42 0.47
CA MET A 45 -11.47 -11.81 -0.08
C MET A 45 -11.67 -11.24 -1.47
N SER A 46 -12.45 -11.92 -2.31
CA SER A 46 -12.88 -11.38 -3.60
C SER A 46 -13.71 -10.11 -3.41
N GLU A 47 -14.67 -10.12 -2.49
CA GLU A 47 -15.48 -8.93 -2.16
C GLU A 47 -14.61 -7.79 -1.62
N LEU A 48 -13.69 -8.08 -0.70
CA LEU A 48 -12.73 -7.10 -0.18
C LEU A 48 -11.89 -6.50 -1.31
N TYR A 49 -11.40 -7.34 -2.21
CA TYR A 49 -10.59 -6.93 -3.35
C TYR A 49 -11.37 -6.00 -4.28
N GLU A 50 -12.59 -6.36 -4.65
CA GLU A 50 -13.46 -5.54 -5.50
C GLU A 50 -13.74 -4.17 -4.85
N GLN A 51 -14.08 -4.14 -3.56
CA GLN A 51 -14.31 -2.88 -2.84
C GLN A 51 -13.04 -2.04 -2.72
N ALA A 52 -11.88 -2.68 -2.52
CA ALA A 52 -10.58 -1.99 -2.38
C ALA A 52 -10.13 -1.29 -3.67
N GLN A 53 -10.61 -1.72 -4.84
CA GLN A 53 -10.30 -1.04 -6.11
C GLN A 53 -10.83 0.40 -6.12
N ASP A 54 -12.00 0.66 -5.52
CA ASP A 54 -12.52 2.01 -5.29
C ASP A 54 -12.05 2.58 -3.94
N TRP A 55 -10.77 2.91 -3.86
CA TRP A 55 -10.15 3.52 -2.68
C TRP A 55 -10.75 4.90 -2.31
N SER A 56 -11.60 5.48 -3.16
CA SER A 56 -12.28 6.75 -2.85
C SER A 56 -13.27 6.62 -1.69
N LYS A 57 -13.64 5.40 -1.31
CA LYS A 57 -14.54 5.11 -0.19
C LYS A 57 -13.89 4.12 0.79
N PRO A 58 -14.32 4.14 2.06
CA PRO A 58 -14.00 3.06 2.99
C PRO A 58 -14.67 1.75 2.54
N VAL A 59 -13.97 0.64 2.73
CA VAL A 59 -14.50 -0.71 2.59
C VAL A 59 -15.53 -0.98 3.69
N GLN A 60 -16.65 -1.59 3.30
CA GLN A 60 -17.75 -1.99 4.19
C GLN A 60 -18.02 -3.50 4.02
N LEU A 61 -17.00 -4.32 4.22
CA LEU A 61 -17.11 -5.77 4.18
C LEU A 61 -17.85 -6.28 5.43
N ASP A 62 -18.91 -7.06 5.24
CA ASP A 62 -19.49 -7.84 6.35
C ASP A 62 -18.53 -9.00 6.67
N ILE A 63 -17.87 -8.92 7.82
CA ILE A 63 -16.90 -9.93 8.27
C ILE A 63 -17.57 -11.19 8.84
N HIS A 64 -18.89 -11.14 9.08
CA HIS A 64 -19.62 -12.26 9.65
C HIS A 64 -20.16 -13.18 8.55
N ASP A 65 -20.04 -14.48 8.77
CA ASP A 65 -20.66 -15.48 7.89
C ASP A 65 -21.35 -16.57 8.71
N LYS A 66 -22.61 -16.86 8.36
CA LYS A 66 -23.45 -17.84 9.05
C LYS A 66 -23.04 -19.28 8.76
N ARG A 67 -22.28 -19.52 7.69
CA ARG A 67 -21.77 -20.84 7.30
C ARG A 67 -20.60 -21.28 8.18
N LEU A 68 -19.94 -20.34 8.88
CA LEU A 68 -18.85 -20.64 9.81
C LEU A 68 -19.35 -20.71 11.25
N ALA A 69 -18.78 -21.64 12.01
CA ALA A 69 -19.06 -21.82 13.43
C ALA A 69 -17.76 -22.15 14.21
N GLY A 70 -17.82 -22.00 15.54
CA GLY A 70 -16.72 -22.35 16.43
C GLY A 70 -15.43 -21.57 16.11
N HIS A 71 -14.30 -22.27 16.16
CA HIS A 71 -12.97 -21.68 15.96
C HIS A 71 -12.77 -21.13 14.53
N TYR A 72 -13.31 -21.77 13.50
CA TYR A 72 -13.23 -21.28 12.11
C TYR A 72 -13.88 -19.90 11.95
N LYS A 73 -15.02 -19.68 12.62
CA LYS A 73 -15.67 -18.37 12.64
C LYS A 73 -14.79 -17.31 13.31
N GLN A 74 -14.21 -17.63 14.47
CA GLN A 74 -13.34 -16.71 15.21
C GLN A 74 -12.09 -16.34 14.41
N VAL A 75 -11.46 -17.32 13.76
CA VAL A 75 -10.28 -17.10 12.92
C VAL A 75 -10.62 -16.27 11.69
N SER A 76 -11.74 -16.58 11.01
CA SER A 76 -12.23 -15.83 9.84
C SER A 76 -12.47 -14.36 10.19
N GLU A 77 -13.31 -14.10 11.20
CA GLU A 77 -13.65 -12.73 11.62
C GLU A 77 -12.41 -11.95 12.08
N PHE A 78 -11.47 -12.62 12.74
CA PHE A 78 -10.20 -12.02 13.13
C PHE A 78 -9.36 -11.59 11.91
N LEU A 79 -9.15 -12.49 10.94
CA LEU A 79 -8.36 -12.19 9.74
C LEU A 79 -9.04 -11.15 8.85
N LEU A 80 -10.34 -11.27 8.60
CA LEU A 80 -11.11 -10.33 7.80
C LEU A 80 -11.08 -8.92 8.42
N ASN A 81 -11.22 -8.80 9.74
CA ASN A 81 -11.12 -7.52 10.41
C ASN A 81 -9.71 -6.92 10.31
N TYR A 82 -8.66 -7.74 10.39
CA TYR A 82 -7.29 -7.28 10.18
C TYR A 82 -7.12 -6.69 8.79
N TRP A 83 -7.57 -7.39 7.74
CA TRP A 83 -7.43 -6.91 6.37
C TRP A 83 -8.27 -5.68 6.07
N VAL A 84 -9.53 -5.65 6.52
CA VAL A 84 -10.41 -4.48 6.36
C VAL A 84 -9.76 -3.23 6.97
N GLN A 85 -9.16 -3.34 8.15
CA GLN A 85 -8.47 -2.21 8.78
C GLN A 85 -7.24 -1.76 7.99
N ASN A 86 -6.39 -2.69 7.53
CA ASN A 86 -5.22 -2.34 6.73
C ASN A 86 -5.59 -1.72 5.38
N VAL A 87 -6.58 -2.28 4.69
CA VAL A 87 -7.10 -1.73 3.42
C VAL A 87 -7.67 -0.34 3.64
N ASN A 88 -8.44 -0.12 4.70
CA ASN A 88 -9.00 1.18 4.99
C ASN A 88 -7.94 2.24 5.33
N ALA A 89 -6.93 1.88 6.14
CA ALA A 89 -5.79 2.76 6.41
C ALA A 89 -5.05 3.12 5.11
N ARG A 90 -4.85 2.14 4.21
CA ARG A 90 -4.24 2.38 2.91
C ARG A 90 -5.09 3.27 2.01
N ASN A 91 -6.40 3.02 1.95
CA ASN A 91 -7.32 3.81 1.14
C ASN A 91 -7.39 5.25 1.64
N GLU A 92 -7.35 5.46 2.96
CA GLU A 92 -7.26 6.79 3.55
C GLU A 92 -5.99 7.53 3.14
N TYR A 93 -4.84 6.87 3.24
CA TYR A 93 -3.57 7.39 2.75
C TYR A 93 -3.66 7.86 1.28
N LEU A 94 -4.20 7.02 0.39
CA LEU A 94 -4.34 7.36 -1.03
C LEU A 94 -5.28 8.55 -1.26
N ARG A 95 -6.35 8.69 -0.46
CA ARG A 95 -7.24 9.86 -0.49
C ARG A 95 -6.51 11.13 -0.05
N GLU A 96 -5.70 11.05 0.99
CA GLU A 96 -4.89 12.19 1.46
C GLU A 96 -3.86 12.61 0.40
N LEU A 97 -3.18 11.66 -0.25
CA LEU A 97 -2.26 11.97 -1.36
C LEU A 97 -2.96 12.67 -2.55
N LYS A 98 -4.16 12.19 -2.92
CA LYS A 98 -4.95 12.82 -3.99
C LYS A 98 -5.44 14.21 -3.58
N ALA A 99 -5.85 14.40 -2.33
CA ALA A 99 -6.23 15.72 -1.82
C ALA A 99 -5.05 16.71 -1.86
N ALA A 100 -3.84 16.22 -1.58
CA ALA A 100 -2.59 16.98 -1.73
C ALA A 100 -2.15 17.18 -3.19
N LYS A 101 -2.85 16.59 -4.18
CA LYS A 101 -2.51 16.60 -5.62
C LYS A 101 -1.10 16.06 -5.90
N TRP A 102 -0.69 15.05 -5.15
CA TRP A 102 0.65 14.47 -5.23
C TRP A 102 1.04 14.01 -6.63
N ASP A 103 0.07 13.52 -7.40
CA ASP A 103 0.23 13.10 -8.80
C ASP A 103 0.77 14.19 -9.72
N THR A 104 0.64 15.46 -9.31
CA THR A 104 1.11 16.62 -10.04
C THR A 104 2.47 17.14 -9.61
N PHE A 105 3.17 16.53 -8.63
CA PHE A 105 4.40 17.05 -8.02
C PHE A 105 5.44 17.56 -9.06
N LEU A 106 5.71 16.79 -10.11
CA LEU A 106 6.65 17.12 -11.19
C LEU A 106 6.02 17.84 -12.40
N ASN A 107 4.80 18.34 -12.29
CA ASN A 107 4.19 19.13 -13.36
C ASN A 107 4.93 20.46 -13.51
N VAL A 108 5.70 20.60 -14.60
CA VAL A 108 6.54 21.77 -14.88
C VAL A 108 5.73 23.06 -15.04
N ASP A 109 4.51 22.97 -15.57
CA ASP A 109 3.64 24.15 -15.71
C ASP A 109 3.17 24.67 -14.35
N ARG A 110 2.76 23.75 -13.47
CA ARG A 110 2.42 24.08 -12.08
C ARG A 110 3.64 24.64 -11.34
N LEU A 111 4.78 23.97 -11.45
CA LEU A 111 6.04 24.39 -10.81
C LEU A 111 6.49 25.79 -11.25
N ASP A 112 6.34 26.15 -12.53
CA ASP A 112 6.74 27.49 -13.01
C ASP A 112 5.80 28.59 -12.51
N ILE A 113 4.51 28.28 -12.33
CA ILE A 113 3.55 29.19 -11.68
C ILE A 113 3.89 29.32 -10.19
N ASP A 114 4.05 28.21 -9.50
CA ASP A 114 4.30 28.16 -8.05
C ASP A 114 5.66 28.79 -7.69
N LYS A 115 6.67 28.68 -8.56
CA LYS A 115 7.95 29.40 -8.43
C LYS A 115 7.75 30.91 -8.26
N LYS A 116 6.81 31.52 -8.99
CA LYS A 116 6.47 32.96 -8.89
C LYS A 116 5.79 33.29 -7.56
N GLN A 117 5.20 32.29 -6.91
CA GLN A 117 4.59 32.36 -5.59
C GLN A 117 5.50 31.79 -4.49
N LYS A 118 6.82 31.77 -4.73
CA LYS A 118 7.83 31.29 -3.78
C LYS A 118 7.60 29.84 -3.31
N TYR A 119 6.99 29.01 -4.16
CA TYR A 119 6.72 27.59 -3.93
C TYR A 119 5.72 27.26 -2.81
N THR A 120 4.80 28.17 -2.51
CA THR A 120 3.82 27.98 -1.43
C THR A 120 2.98 26.72 -1.64
N GLU A 121 2.57 26.40 -2.87
CA GLU A 121 1.78 25.19 -3.15
C GLU A 121 2.60 23.92 -2.98
N THR A 122 3.83 23.89 -3.50
CA THR A 122 4.70 22.70 -3.43
C THR A 122 5.15 22.41 -2.00
N GLU A 123 5.44 23.43 -1.20
CA GLU A 123 5.77 23.25 0.23
C GLU A 123 4.60 22.66 1.00
N LYS A 124 3.39 23.17 0.76
CA LYS A 124 2.18 22.63 1.38
C LYS A 124 1.93 21.20 0.96
N MET A 125 2.07 20.89 -0.33
CA MET A 125 1.92 19.53 -0.88
C MET A 125 2.87 18.55 -0.17
N LEU A 126 4.17 18.86 -0.10
CA LEU A 126 5.14 17.98 0.55
C LEU A 126 4.85 17.80 2.04
N ALA A 127 4.46 18.87 2.75
CA ALA A 127 4.09 18.79 4.15
C ALA A 127 2.84 17.92 4.38
N ASP A 128 1.81 18.09 3.54
CA ASP A 128 0.57 17.31 3.61
C ASP A 128 0.84 15.82 3.28
N VAL A 129 1.67 15.53 2.27
CA VAL A 129 2.06 14.16 1.88
C VAL A 129 2.92 13.49 2.96
N ARG A 130 3.87 14.21 3.58
CA ARG A 130 4.66 13.68 4.70
C ARG A 130 3.78 13.35 5.89
N LYS A 131 2.89 14.27 6.26
CA LYS A 131 1.92 14.05 7.34
C LYS A 131 1.02 12.83 7.08
N ALA A 132 0.53 12.67 5.86
CA ALA A 132 -0.27 11.52 5.46
C ALA A 132 0.52 10.21 5.58
N SER A 133 1.79 10.24 5.16
CA SER A 133 2.69 9.08 5.25
C SER A 133 2.98 8.70 6.69
N ASP A 134 3.28 9.67 7.56
CA ASP A 134 3.54 9.44 9.00
C ASP A 134 2.29 8.88 9.70
N LYS A 135 1.11 9.41 9.35
CA LYS A 135 -0.18 8.91 9.86
C LYS A 135 -0.39 7.46 9.45
N TYR A 136 -0.24 7.13 8.17
CA TYR A 136 -0.41 5.76 7.67
C TYR A 136 0.58 4.79 8.30
N GLN A 137 1.86 5.15 8.41
CA GLN A 137 2.88 4.37 9.12
C GLN A 137 2.43 4.05 10.55
N SER A 138 2.01 5.07 11.30
CA SER A 138 1.58 4.94 12.69
C SER A 138 0.33 4.08 12.82
N GLU A 139 -0.62 4.23 11.91
CA GLU A 139 -1.87 3.47 11.89
C GLU A 139 -1.62 1.99 11.55
N TYR A 140 -0.80 1.71 10.54
CA TYR A 140 -0.35 0.36 10.21
C TYR A 140 0.31 -0.34 11.41
N GLU A 141 1.24 0.33 12.09
CA GLU A 141 1.90 -0.20 13.28
C GLU A 141 0.91 -0.43 14.44
N SER A 142 -0.05 0.49 14.63
CA SER A 142 -1.08 0.39 15.65
C SER A 142 -2.03 -0.79 15.39
N ILE A 143 -2.50 -0.95 14.15
CA ILE A 143 -3.33 -2.08 13.72
C ILE A 143 -2.56 -3.37 13.99
N HIS A 144 -1.32 -3.45 13.50
CA HIS A 144 -0.51 -4.65 13.65
C HIS A 144 -0.29 -5.04 15.12
N LYS A 145 0.13 -4.10 15.97
CA LYS A 145 0.31 -4.32 17.41
C LYS A 145 -0.98 -4.76 18.10
N THR A 146 -2.09 -4.12 17.74
CA THR A 146 -3.41 -4.44 18.29
C THR A 146 -3.82 -5.86 17.95
N PHE A 147 -3.62 -6.29 16.70
CA PHE A 147 -3.96 -7.65 16.28
C PHE A 147 -3.04 -8.69 16.89
N LEU A 148 -1.73 -8.44 17.01
CA LEU A 148 -0.82 -9.33 17.75
C LEU A 148 -1.27 -9.55 19.20
N ALA A 149 -1.69 -8.49 19.90
CA ALA A 149 -2.23 -8.62 21.25
C ALA A 149 -3.52 -9.44 21.28
N LYS A 150 -4.44 -9.19 20.34
CA LYS A 150 -5.71 -9.93 20.22
C LYS A 150 -5.52 -11.42 19.91
N ILE A 151 -4.45 -11.82 19.22
CA ILE A 151 -4.16 -13.26 18.99
C ILE A 151 -4.02 -14.02 20.32
N GLN A 152 -3.39 -13.38 21.33
CA GLN A 152 -3.20 -14.00 22.65
C GLN A 152 -4.52 -14.26 23.36
N GLU A 153 -5.54 -13.45 23.06
CA GLU A 153 -6.88 -13.54 23.65
C GLU A 153 -7.82 -14.47 22.87
N LEU A 154 -7.44 -14.90 21.66
CA LEU A 154 -8.23 -15.84 20.86
C LEU A 154 -8.26 -17.23 21.52
N SER A 155 -9.47 -17.76 21.65
CA SER A 155 -9.73 -19.13 22.12
C SER A 155 -9.49 -20.15 20.99
N VAL A 156 -8.24 -20.21 20.53
CA VAL A 156 -7.75 -21.17 19.51
C VAL A 156 -6.69 -22.08 20.13
N ASP A 157 -6.46 -23.24 19.49
CA ASP A 157 -5.38 -24.14 19.86
C ASP A 157 -4.00 -23.50 19.63
N ALA A 158 -2.95 -24.12 20.17
CA ALA A 158 -1.60 -23.57 20.13
C ALA A 158 -1.03 -23.48 18.71
N ASP A 159 -1.32 -24.46 17.85
CA ASP A 159 -0.78 -24.52 16.49
C ASP A 159 -1.45 -23.44 15.62
N THR A 160 -2.77 -23.28 15.73
CA THR A 160 -3.51 -22.19 15.09
C THR A 160 -3.03 -20.81 15.57
N ARG A 161 -2.76 -20.66 16.87
CA ARG A 161 -2.22 -19.40 17.41
C ARG A 161 -0.85 -19.09 16.82
N GLN A 162 0.06 -20.05 16.84
CA GLN A 162 1.42 -19.89 16.30
C GLN A 162 1.39 -19.55 14.80
N LEU A 163 0.48 -20.16 14.04
CA LEU A 163 0.27 -19.81 12.64
C LEU A 163 -0.22 -18.36 12.49
N LEU A 164 -1.23 -17.93 13.26
CA LEU A 164 -1.73 -16.55 13.19
C LEU A 164 -0.63 -15.54 13.56
N GLU A 165 0.16 -15.85 14.59
CA GLU A 165 1.33 -15.06 14.98
C GLU A 165 2.41 -15.06 13.91
N MET A 166 2.63 -16.17 13.20
CA MET A 166 3.57 -16.22 12.09
C MET A 166 3.06 -15.39 10.90
N LYS A 167 1.77 -15.50 10.57
CA LYS A 167 1.14 -14.73 9.47
C LYS A 167 1.12 -13.23 9.76
N LEU A 168 0.98 -12.84 11.02
CA LEU A 168 1.07 -11.43 11.42
C LEU A 168 2.54 -11.00 11.61
N GLY A 169 3.35 -11.76 12.37
CA GLY A 169 4.63 -11.35 12.94
C GLY A 169 5.92 -11.65 12.14
N THR A 170 5.97 -12.66 11.26
CA THR A 170 7.20 -12.93 10.47
C THR A 170 7.39 -12.00 9.27
N GLN A 171 6.44 -11.08 9.04
CA GLN A 171 6.31 -10.33 7.80
C GLN A 171 6.38 -8.80 7.96
N GLN A 172 6.93 -8.28 9.06
CA GLN A 172 7.22 -6.84 9.11
C GLN A 172 8.16 -6.35 7.96
N LYS A 173 8.89 -7.27 7.31
CA LYS A 173 9.67 -7.04 6.08
C LYS A 173 9.11 -7.68 4.80
N ALA A 174 8.06 -8.49 4.90
CA ALA A 174 7.56 -9.29 3.78
C ALA A 174 6.03 -9.20 3.57
N ASP A 175 5.32 -8.37 4.34
CA ASP A 175 4.06 -7.82 3.88
C ASP A 175 4.38 -6.89 2.70
N GLN A 176 3.94 -7.29 1.52
CA GLN A 176 4.31 -6.65 0.27
C GLN A 176 3.73 -5.23 0.19
N ASP A 177 2.65 -4.96 0.92
CA ASP A 177 2.04 -3.64 1.00
C ASP A 177 2.91 -2.69 1.83
N HIS A 178 3.43 -3.17 2.96
CA HIS A 178 4.43 -2.42 3.73
C HIS A 178 5.73 -2.24 2.94
N ALA A 179 6.16 -3.26 2.17
CA ALA A 179 7.33 -3.14 1.30
C ALA A 179 7.14 -2.09 0.19
N ILE A 180 5.94 -1.99 -0.40
CA ILE A 180 5.59 -0.93 -1.34
C ILE A 180 5.63 0.42 -0.63
N PHE A 181 5.05 0.53 0.56
CA PHE A 181 5.04 1.79 1.30
C PHE A 181 6.44 2.29 1.67
N VAL A 182 7.35 1.41 2.07
CA VAL A 182 8.76 1.78 2.29
C VAL A 182 9.42 2.35 1.03
N ILE A 183 9.06 1.85 -0.16
CA ILE A 183 9.53 2.40 -1.43
C ILE A 183 8.89 3.77 -1.70
N GLU A 184 7.63 3.97 -1.36
CA GLU A 184 6.94 5.26 -1.49
C GLU A 184 7.55 6.34 -0.59
N LEU A 185 8.00 5.98 0.62
CA LEU A 185 8.77 6.88 1.49
C LEU A 185 10.09 7.30 0.83
N GLN A 186 10.79 6.38 0.17
CA GLN A 186 12.02 6.72 -0.58
C GLN A 186 11.74 7.66 -1.75
N ILE A 187 10.61 7.47 -2.45
CA ILE A 187 10.16 8.39 -3.51
C ILE A 187 9.87 9.78 -2.94
N LEU A 188 9.24 9.85 -1.76
CA LEU A 188 8.98 11.12 -1.08
C LEU A 188 10.29 11.82 -0.68
N ASP A 189 11.26 11.09 -0.14
CA ASP A 189 12.57 11.63 0.21
C ASP A 189 13.30 12.18 -1.03
N ASP A 190 13.32 11.43 -2.14
CA ASP A 190 13.89 11.88 -3.41
C ASP A 190 13.17 13.13 -3.95
N ALA A 191 11.84 13.19 -3.82
CA ALA A 191 11.05 14.34 -4.24
C ALA A 191 11.33 15.58 -3.40
N GLU A 192 11.51 15.45 -2.09
CA GLU A 192 11.96 16.55 -1.22
C GLU A 192 13.35 17.05 -1.63
N GLU A 193 14.28 16.16 -1.97
CA GLU A 193 15.60 16.53 -2.50
C GLU A 193 15.53 17.23 -3.87
N MET A 194 14.68 16.74 -4.79
CA MET A 194 14.41 17.43 -6.05
C MET A 194 13.87 18.83 -5.80
N PHE A 195 12.92 18.97 -4.87
CA PHE A 195 12.33 20.25 -4.54
C PHE A 195 13.36 21.23 -3.94
N LYS A 196 14.27 20.76 -3.08
CA LYS A 196 15.40 21.57 -2.58
C LYS A 196 16.24 22.13 -3.73
N LEU A 197 16.49 21.34 -4.80
CA LEU A 197 17.19 21.85 -5.98
C LEU A 197 16.39 22.93 -6.71
N LEU A 198 15.09 22.71 -6.92
CA LEU A 198 14.21 23.68 -7.58
C LEU A 198 14.10 25.00 -6.80
N LYS A 199 14.10 24.90 -5.47
CA LYS A 199 13.99 26.05 -4.57
C LYS A 199 15.28 26.88 -4.50
N ASN A 200 16.44 26.21 -4.47
CA ASN A 200 17.73 26.87 -4.22
C ASN A 200 18.46 27.31 -5.48
N TYR A 201 18.12 26.76 -6.65
CA TYR A 201 18.80 27.07 -7.90
C TYR A 201 17.84 27.65 -8.94
N SER A 202 18.32 28.62 -9.71
CA SER A 202 17.54 29.20 -10.80
C SER A 202 17.37 28.19 -11.93
N TRP A 203 16.13 28.07 -12.39
CA TRP A 203 15.76 27.21 -13.51
C TRP A 203 14.66 27.86 -14.36
N GLN A 204 14.59 27.44 -15.62
CA GLN A 204 13.63 27.92 -16.59
C GLN A 204 12.84 26.76 -17.18
N LYS A 205 11.55 27.01 -17.44
CA LYS A 205 10.72 26.12 -18.24
C LYS A 205 11.01 26.35 -19.72
N LYS A 206 11.32 25.28 -20.45
CA LYS A 206 11.29 25.25 -21.94
C LYS A 206 10.92 23.85 -22.39
N ASP A 207 10.02 23.77 -23.38
CA ASP A 207 9.53 22.51 -23.93
C ASP A 207 9.01 21.51 -22.87
N HIS A 208 8.38 22.01 -21.81
CA HIS A 208 7.91 21.23 -20.63
C HIS A 208 9.03 20.56 -19.82
N MET A 209 10.27 21.04 -19.94
CA MET A 209 11.41 20.59 -19.16
C MET A 209 11.85 21.67 -18.16
N ILE A 210 12.48 21.20 -17.08
CA ILE A 210 13.18 22.02 -16.10
C ILE A 210 14.63 22.15 -16.56
N LEU A 211 15.07 23.36 -16.88
CA LEU A 211 16.44 23.64 -17.28
C LEU A 211 17.14 24.45 -16.21
N PHE A 212 18.10 23.83 -15.53
CA PHE A 212 19.04 24.54 -14.68
C PHE A 212 20.14 25.20 -15.51
N HIS A 213 20.70 26.31 -15.02
CA HIS A 213 21.80 27.01 -15.68
C HIS A 213 23.12 26.23 -15.64
N GLU A 214 23.34 25.49 -14.56
CA GLU A 214 24.56 24.75 -14.30
C GLU A 214 24.34 23.24 -14.48
N ASN A 215 25.32 22.58 -15.09
CA ASN A 215 25.24 21.15 -15.41
C ASN A 215 25.21 20.25 -14.17
N ALA A 216 25.76 20.71 -13.04
CA ALA A 216 25.78 19.94 -11.80
C ALA A 216 24.37 19.64 -11.27
N GLN A 217 23.49 20.64 -11.32
CA GLN A 217 22.10 20.57 -10.87
C GLN A 217 21.26 19.75 -11.84
N VAL A 218 21.49 19.88 -13.15
CA VAL A 218 20.88 19.01 -14.16
C VAL A 218 21.20 17.55 -13.88
N LYS A 219 22.48 17.23 -13.62
CA LYS A 219 22.91 15.87 -13.31
C LYS A 219 22.25 15.35 -12.04
N LYS A 220 22.32 16.10 -10.94
CA LYS A 220 21.74 15.69 -9.65
C LYS A 220 20.22 15.52 -9.73
N PHE A 221 19.51 16.43 -10.39
CA PHE A 221 18.06 16.34 -10.56
C PHE A 221 17.68 15.10 -11.39
N ASN A 222 18.39 14.86 -12.49
CA ASN A 222 18.16 13.68 -13.33
C ASN A 222 18.50 12.38 -12.60
N GLU A 223 19.55 12.34 -11.77
CA GLU A 223 19.89 11.17 -10.95
C GLU A 223 18.76 10.81 -10.00
N LEU A 224 18.23 11.79 -9.24
CA LEU A 224 17.07 11.60 -8.38
C LEU A 224 15.87 11.13 -9.20
N TYR A 225 15.63 11.73 -10.36
CA TYR A 225 14.48 11.40 -11.20
C TYR A 225 14.56 9.96 -11.72
N GLN A 226 15.75 9.53 -12.15
CA GLN A 226 15.98 8.14 -12.55
C GLN A 226 15.85 7.17 -11.37
N HIS A 227 16.21 7.59 -10.15
CA HIS A 227 16.00 6.77 -8.96
C HIS A 227 14.50 6.57 -8.70
N VAL A 228 13.70 7.62 -8.70
CA VAL A 228 12.23 7.53 -8.60
C VAL A 228 11.62 6.62 -9.66
N LEU A 229 12.09 6.68 -10.92
CA LEU A 229 11.62 5.77 -11.97
C LEU A 229 11.95 4.30 -11.67
N LYS A 230 13.13 3.99 -11.12
CA LYS A 230 13.50 2.63 -10.71
C LYS A 230 12.66 2.15 -9.53
N LEU A 231 12.42 3.02 -8.55
CA LEU A 231 11.56 2.73 -7.40
C LEU A 231 10.12 2.43 -7.85
N ASN A 232 9.56 3.23 -8.76
CA ASN A 232 8.25 2.97 -9.37
C ASN A 232 8.22 1.63 -10.13
N ALA A 233 9.25 1.32 -10.92
CA ALA A 233 9.34 0.03 -11.61
C ALA A 233 9.39 -1.15 -10.62
N LYS A 234 10.01 -0.97 -9.44
CA LYS A 234 10.03 -1.97 -8.37
C LYS A 234 8.63 -2.16 -7.77
N ILE A 235 7.89 -1.07 -7.51
CA ILE A 235 6.48 -1.14 -7.06
C ILE A 235 5.65 -1.93 -8.08
N GLU A 236 5.72 -1.59 -9.37
CA GLU A 236 4.97 -2.29 -10.42
C GLU A 236 5.36 -3.77 -10.55
N SER A 237 6.63 -4.11 -10.34
CA SER A 237 7.09 -5.50 -10.31
C SER A 237 6.49 -6.29 -9.15
N ILE A 238 6.43 -5.69 -7.95
CA ILE A 238 5.78 -6.30 -6.78
C ILE A 238 4.29 -6.53 -7.09
N LYS A 239 3.58 -5.51 -7.57
CA LYS A 239 2.16 -5.61 -7.92
C LYS A 239 1.85 -6.70 -8.95
N LYS A 240 2.64 -6.77 -10.03
CA LYS A 240 2.45 -7.78 -11.08
C LYS A 240 2.68 -9.20 -10.57
N LYS A 241 3.73 -9.42 -9.76
CA LYS A 241 3.96 -10.73 -9.13
C LYS A 241 2.76 -11.15 -8.29
N ASN A 242 2.14 -10.18 -7.62
CA ASN A 242 1.03 -10.43 -6.73
C ASN A 242 -0.26 -10.74 -7.50
N VAL A 243 -0.54 -10.02 -8.59
CA VAL A 243 -1.69 -10.32 -9.47
C VAL A 243 -1.52 -11.68 -10.14
N ALA A 244 -0.33 -12.00 -10.65
CA ALA A 244 -0.07 -13.30 -11.27
C ALA A 244 -0.18 -14.47 -10.28
N ALA A 245 0.13 -14.24 -9.00
CA ALA A 245 -0.12 -15.24 -7.95
C ALA A 245 -1.62 -15.49 -7.78
N LEU A 246 -2.47 -14.46 -7.88
CA LEU A 246 -3.93 -14.59 -7.78
C LEU A 246 -4.56 -15.27 -9.01
N GLU A 247 -4.10 -14.95 -10.22
CA GLU A 247 -4.68 -15.48 -11.47
C GLU A 247 -4.42 -16.98 -11.63
N ASN A 248 -3.19 -17.44 -11.33
CA ASN A 248 -2.86 -18.87 -11.38
C ASN A 248 -3.63 -19.70 -10.35
N GLU A 249 -4.11 -19.09 -9.25
CA GLU A 249 -4.92 -19.75 -8.22
C GLU A 249 -6.41 -19.82 -8.56
N LEU A 250 -6.90 -18.99 -9.49
CA LEU A 250 -8.30 -19.01 -9.96
C LEU A 250 -8.53 -20.02 -11.10
N GLU A 251 -7.46 -20.46 -11.76
CA GLU A 251 -7.50 -21.43 -12.88
C GLU A 251 -7.23 -22.90 -12.45
N GLU A 252 -6.78 -23.15 -11.21
CA GLU A 252 -6.64 -24.48 -10.59
C GLU A 252 -7.84 -24.87 -9.72
#